data_AF-A0A3N5MTU2-F1
#
_entry.id   AF-A0A3N5MTU2-F1
#
_cell.length_a   1.000
_cell.length_b   1.000
_cell.length_c   1.000
_cell.angle_alpha   90.00
_cell.angle_beta   90.00
_cell.angle_gamma   90.00
#
_symmetry.space_group_name_H-M   'P 1'
#
loop_
_entity.id
_entity.type
_entity.pdbx_description
1 polymer ?
#
loop_
_entity_poly.entity_id
_entity_poly.type
_entity_poly.pdbx_seq_one_letter_code
_entity_poly.pdbx_strand_id
1 'polypeptide(L)'
;MLHGTTRSRTLRLLLLALAVLGTLGLSLADAMAQGWNWWPFGGPSEPRPMPREPLYRGPTGQPPPGYPPPPGAPGQPGPAPQPYWGQRPPSNICLQLEQRLVAETQGSGQNREQLPRIEADLRQTERSLNTAQIQLDRADCWDQFLFSRTLRRTPRCVQLNGEVETMRRRLAELDGQRRQILGSRDRSYQDDIIRELARNGCGPQYAQEARRRDAATNPFSALWSDEGDAPRGPGNQFGNLPFATYRTLCVRLCDGYYFPVSFSTLPNHFQRDAEVCQSRCAAPAELFYHQNPGGAVEQAISVANQQPYTSLKSAWRYRKEFVQGCSCKEAEYAPTQGAGEKKVDAAPAIGPPRSEARLVTPR
;
A
#
# COMPACT_ATOMS: atom_id res chain seq x y z
N MET A 1 20.14 55.70 -41.12
CA MET A 1 20.34 54.76 -39.99
C MET A 1 19.08 53.92 -39.77
N LEU A 2 18.85 52.82 -40.50
CA LEU A 2 17.63 51.99 -40.34
C LEU A 2 17.83 50.48 -40.66
N HIS A 3 19.07 49.96 -40.66
CA HIS A 3 19.34 48.55 -41.00
C HIS A 3 19.81 47.66 -39.81
N GLY A 4 19.90 48.19 -38.59
CA GLY A 4 20.42 47.44 -37.44
C GLY A 4 19.40 46.56 -36.69
N THR A 5 18.12 46.94 -36.66
CA THR A 5 17.12 46.35 -35.75
C THR A 5 16.40 45.12 -36.31
N THR A 6 16.28 44.98 -37.63
CA THR A 6 15.62 43.84 -38.29
C THR A 6 16.45 42.56 -38.26
N ARG A 7 17.79 42.69 -38.28
CA ARG A 7 18.74 41.57 -38.25
C ARG A 7 18.80 40.88 -36.87
N SER A 8 18.54 41.62 -35.79
CA SER A 8 18.50 41.06 -34.43
C SER A 8 17.21 40.27 -34.15
N ARG A 9 16.07 40.70 -34.69
CA ARG A 9 14.78 40.02 -34.48
C ARG A 9 14.69 38.69 -35.23
N THR A 10 15.21 38.65 -36.46
CA THR A 10 15.26 37.43 -37.28
C THR A 10 16.20 36.38 -36.68
N LEU A 11 17.33 36.79 -36.13
CA LEU A 11 18.28 35.88 -35.49
C LEU A 11 17.74 35.31 -34.16
N ARG A 12 16.99 36.11 -33.38
CA ARG A 12 16.30 35.63 -32.17
C ARG A 12 15.17 34.65 -32.49
N LEU A 13 14.42 34.87 -33.56
CA LEU A 13 13.36 33.95 -34.00
C LEU A 13 13.94 32.61 -34.49
N LEU A 14 15.06 32.63 -35.23
CA LEU A 14 15.74 31.41 -35.66
C LEU A 14 16.29 30.60 -34.48
N LEU A 15 16.87 31.26 -33.46
CA LEU A 15 17.35 30.57 -32.26
C LEU A 15 16.22 29.93 -31.45
N LEU A 16 15.06 30.60 -31.35
CA LEU A 16 13.88 30.02 -30.68
C LEU A 16 13.31 28.82 -31.47
N ALA A 17 13.25 28.89 -32.79
CA ALA A 17 12.79 27.78 -33.62
C ALA A 17 13.69 26.53 -33.49
N LEU A 18 15.01 26.72 -33.45
CA LEU A 18 15.97 25.62 -33.24
C LEU A 18 15.88 25.02 -31.83
N ALA A 19 15.62 25.83 -30.80
CA ALA A 19 15.43 25.34 -29.44
C ALA A 19 14.17 24.47 -29.31
N VAL A 20 13.06 24.86 -29.94
CA VAL A 20 11.80 24.08 -29.92
C VAL A 20 11.96 22.75 -30.65
N LEU A 21 12.66 22.73 -31.79
CA LEU A 21 12.94 21.49 -32.53
C LEU A 21 13.86 20.53 -31.75
N GLY A 22 14.85 21.06 -31.02
CA GLY A 22 15.72 20.24 -30.15
C GLY A 22 14.96 19.56 -29.01
N THR A 23 13.96 20.24 -28.43
CA THR A 23 13.15 19.68 -27.33
C THR A 23 12.14 18.62 -27.77
N LEU A 24 11.70 18.63 -29.04
CA LEU A 24 10.81 17.60 -29.59
C LEU A 24 11.55 16.31 -30.01
N GLY A 25 12.84 16.39 -30.33
CA GLY A 25 13.65 15.22 -30.67
C GLY A 25 14.04 14.35 -29.47
N LEU A 26 14.13 14.93 -28.27
CA LEU A 26 14.57 14.24 -27.05
C LEU A 26 13.43 13.55 -26.27
N SER A 27 12.16 13.71 -26.66
CA SER A 27 11.02 13.08 -25.98
C SER A 27 10.47 11.81 -26.65
N LEU A 28 11.05 11.39 -27.79
CA LEU A 28 10.63 10.18 -28.53
C LEU A 28 11.54 8.96 -28.33
N ALA A 29 12.67 9.10 -27.61
CA ALA A 29 13.63 8.01 -27.42
C ALA A 29 13.44 7.19 -26.12
N ASP A 30 12.71 7.70 -25.12
CA ASP A 30 12.53 7.01 -23.82
C ASP A 30 11.28 6.11 -23.73
N ALA A 31 10.50 5.96 -24.81
CA ALA A 31 9.23 5.22 -24.80
C ALA A 31 9.34 3.74 -25.21
N MET A 32 10.55 3.18 -25.34
CA MET A 32 10.76 1.80 -25.82
C MET A 32 11.83 1.06 -25.00
N ALA A 33 11.64 1.02 -23.68
CA ALA A 33 12.39 0.12 -22.80
C ALA A 33 11.55 -0.48 -21.66
N GLN A 34 10.24 -0.29 -21.68
CA GLN A 34 9.32 -0.84 -20.68
C GLN A 34 8.27 -1.64 -21.43
N GLY A 35 8.41 -2.97 -21.42
CA GLY A 35 7.62 -3.92 -22.22
C GLY A 35 6.13 -3.91 -21.90
N TRP A 36 5.42 -2.91 -22.40
CA TRP A 36 3.98 -2.72 -22.26
C TRP A 36 3.34 -2.84 -23.64
N ASN A 37 2.73 -4.00 -23.89
CA ASN A 37 2.16 -4.40 -25.17
C ASN A 37 0.71 -3.88 -25.30
N TRP A 38 0.49 -2.80 -26.05
CA TRP A 38 -0.81 -2.09 -26.17
C TRP A 38 -1.65 -2.47 -27.43
N TRP A 39 -1.23 -3.38 -28.33
CA TRP A 39 -2.01 -3.70 -29.54
C TRP A 39 -2.76 -5.06 -29.50
N PRO A 40 -3.90 -5.22 -30.22
CA PRO A 40 -4.96 -6.16 -29.88
C PRO A 40 -4.88 -7.55 -30.55
N PHE A 41 -3.75 -7.95 -31.16
CA PHE A 41 -3.61 -9.27 -31.80
C PHE A 41 -2.25 -9.97 -31.54
N GLY A 42 -1.72 -9.89 -30.32
CA GLY A 42 -0.57 -10.69 -29.90
C GLY A 42 -1.00 -12.01 -29.26
N GLY A 43 -0.63 -13.14 -29.88
CA GLY A 43 -1.04 -14.52 -29.58
C GLY A 43 -0.63 -15.10 -28.21
N PRO A 44 -0.90 -16.41 -28.01
CA PRO A 44 -1.54 -16.93 -26.81
C PRO A 44 -0.60 -17.02 -25.60
N SER A 45 -1.09 -16.55 -24.45
CA SER A 45 -0.50 -16.86 -23.15
C SER A 45 -0.73 -18.34 -22.84
N GLU A 46 0.35 -19.11 -22.77
CA GLU A 46 0.35 -20.48 -22.26
C GLU A 46 -0.23 -20.51 -20.82
N PRO A 47 -1.22 -21.36 -20.52
CA PRO A 47 -1.76 -21.48 -19.17
C PRO A 47 -0.74 -22.17 -18.27
N ARG A 48 -0.30 -21.47 -17.22
CA ARG A 48 0.50 -22.06 -16.14
C ARG A 48 -0.32 -23.16 -15.45
N PRO A 49 0.26 -24.33 -15.14
CA PRO A 49 -0.47 -25.41 -14.48
C PRO A 49 -0.86 -25.02 -13.05
N MET A 50 -2.14 -25.17 -12.71
CA MET A 50 -2.63 -24.98 -11.35
C MET A 50 -2.17 -26.14 -10.44
N PRO A 51 -1.62 -25.87 -9.25
CA PRO A 51 -1.38 -26.90 -8.25
C PRO A 51 -2.71 -27.49 -7.77
N ARG A 52 -2.84 -28.81 -7.80
CA ARG A 52 -3.96 -29.52 -7.15
C ARG A 52 -3.85 -29.34 -5.64
N GLU A 53 -4.91 -28.83 -5.01
CA GLU A 53 -5.05 -28.81 -3.56
C GLU A 53 -4.94 -30.23 -2.98
N PRO A 54 -4.24 -30.43 -1.85
CA PRO A 54 -4.33 -31.69 -1.12
C PRO A 54 -5.71 -31.79 -0.45
N LEU A 55 -6.42 -32.88 -0.78
CA LEU A 55 -7.60 -33.33 -0.04
C LEU A 55 -7.27 -33.41 1.46
N TYR A 56 -7.95 -32.59 2.27
CA TYR A 56 -7.89 -32.65 3.72
C TYR A 56 -8.43 -34.00 4.19
N ARG A 57 -7.53 -34.89 4.61
CA ARG A 57 -7.85 -36.14 5.28
C ARG A 57 -8.20 -35.79 6.73
N GLY A 58 -9.48 -35.87 7.06
CA GLY A 58 -9.93 -35.75 8.45
C GLY A 58 -9.24 -36.77 9.37
N PRO A 59 -9.12 -36.48 10.68
CA PRO A 59 -8.45 -37.36 11.63
C PRO A 59 -9.13 -38.73 11.67
N THR A 60 -8.31 -39.78 11.58
CA THR A 60 -8.74 -41.18 11.63
C THR A 60 -9.37 -41.49 12.98
N GLY A 61 -10.67 -41.81 13.02
CA GLY A 61 -11.32 -42.22 14.25
C GLY A 61 -12.85 -42.30 14.27
N GLN A 62 -13.55 -42.35 13.13
CA GLN A 62 -15.01 -42.53 13.13
C GLN A 62 -15.41 -43.63 12.14
N PRO A 63 -15.95 -44.77 12.60
CA PRO A 63 -16.59 -45.74 11.73
C PRO A 63 -17.95 -45.23 11.23
N PRO A 64 -18.39 -45.63 10.03
CA PRO A 64 -19.71 -45.24 9.49
C PRO A 64 -20.85 -45.80 10.36
N PRO A 65 -21.95 -45.04 10.55
CA PRO A 65 -23.06 -45.46 11.40
C PRO A 65 -23.84 -46.62 10.74
N GLY A 66 -23.98 -47.75 11.44
CA GLY A 66 -24.86 -48.83 10.97
C GLY A 66 -24.68 -50.26 11.51
N TYR A 67 -23.66 -50.56 12.33
CA TYR A 67 -23.49 -51.92 12.88
C TYR A 67 -23.68 -51.96 14.41
N PRO A 68 -24.50 -52.89 14.95
CA PRO A 68 -24.56 -53.11 16.39
C PRO A 68 -23.27 -53.78 16.89
N PRO A 69 -22.75 -53.42 18.08
CA PRO A 69 -21.52 -54.01 18.62
C PRO A 69 -21.76 -55.43 19.18
N PRO A 70 -20.73 -56.29 19.18
CA PRO A 70 -20.80 -57.64 19.76
C PRO A 70 -20.82 -57.60 21.30
N PRO A 71 -21.41 -58.61 21.98
CA PRO A 71 -21.50 -58.63 23.43
C PRO A 71 -20.21 -59.17 24.06
N GLY A 72 -19.67 -58.41 25.03
CA GLY A 72 -18.75 -58.94 26.03
C GLY A 72 -17.35 -58.34 26.02
N ALA A 73 -17.16 -57.24 26.76
CA ALA A 73 -15.88 -56.92 27.40
C ALA A 73 -16.15 -56.06 28.66
N PRO A 74 -15.51 -56.35 29.82
CA PRO A 74 -15.76 -55.65 31.07
C PRO A 74 -15.20 -54.22 31.06
N GLY A 75 -16.04 -53.26 31.47
CA GLY A 75 -15.74 -51.82 31.44
C GLY A 75 -14.70 -51.39 32.47
N GLN A 76 -13.79 -50.51 32.04
CA GLN A 76 -12.99 -49.67 32.94
C GLN A 76 -13.81 -48.42 33.33
N PRO A 77 -13.75 -47.96 34.59
CA PRO A 77 -14.46 -46.76 35.02
C PRO A 77 -13.78 -45.51 34.42
N GLY A 78 -14.47 -44.86 33.48
CA GLY A 78 -14.10 -43.53 32.99
C GLY A 78 -14.43 -42.44 34.01
N PRO A 79 -13.69 -41.32 34.03
CA PRO A 79 -13.94 -40.21 34.94
C PRO A 79 -15.30 -39.55 34.69
N ALA A 80 -15.92 -39.06 35.75
CA ALA A 80 -17.29 -38.57 35.82
C ALA A 80 -17.64 -37.50 34.75
N PRO A 81 -18.89 -37.47 34.25
CA PRO A 81 -19.34 -36.44 33.32
C PRO A 81 -19.39 -35.08 34.02
N GLN A 82 -18.74 -34.09 33.40
CA GLN A 82 -18.83 -32.68 33.79
C GLN A 82 -20.27 -32.17 33.61
N PRO A 83 -20.80 -31.34 34.53
CA PRO A 83 -22.18 -30.85 34.44
C PRO A 83 -22.37 -29.96 33.20
N TYR A 84 -23.29 -30.37 32.33
CA TYR A 84 -23.73 -29.58 31.18
C TYR A 84 -24.62 -28.44 31.69
N TRP A 85 -24.05 -27.25 31.84
CA TRP A 85 -24.82 -26.05 32.20
C TRP A 85 -25.78 -25.66 31.07
N GLY A 86 -27.04 -26.07 31.22
CA GLY A 86 -28.23 -25.31 30.88
C GLY A 86 -28.36 -24.76 29.46
N GLN A 87 -28.97 -25.54 28.57
CA GLN A 87 -29.81 -24.95 27.50
C GLN A 87 -31.01 -24.29 28.19
N ARG A 88 -30.99 -22.97 28.38
CA ARG A 88 -32.18 -22.22 28.83
C ARG A 88 -33.28 -22.41 27.76
N PRO A 89 -34.56 -22.57 28.14
CA PRO A 89 -35.64 -22.58 27.17
C PRO A 89 -35.63 -21.25 26.40
N PRO A 90 -35.91 -21.26 25.08
CA PRO A 90 -35.90 -20.03 24.28
C PRO A 90 -36.91 -19.07 24.88
N SER A 91 -36.39 -17.99 25.45
CA SER A 91 -37.20 -16.90 25.93
C SER A 91 -37.93 -16.27 24.73
N ASN A 92 -39.16 -15.77 24.93
CA ASN A 92 -39.96 -15.16 23.84
C ASN A 92 -39.21 -14.07 23.06
N ILE A 93 -38.20 -13.45 23.70
CA ILE A 93 -37.30 -12.47 23.09
C ILE A 93 -36.42 -13.06 21.99
N CYS A 94 -35.94 -14.30 22.10
CA CYS A 94 -35.12 -14.93 21.06
C CYS A 94 -35.91 -15.11 19.77
N LEU A 95 -37.13 -15.63 19.86
CA LEU A 95 -38.02 -15.81 18.70
C LEU A 95 -38.36 -14.47 18.03
N GLN A 96 -38.61 -13.43 18.82
CA GLN A 96 -38.92 -12.09 18.31
C GLN A 96 -37.72 -11.46 17.57
N LEU A 97 -36.51 -11.61 18.11
CA LEU A 97 -35.29 -11.11 17.49
C LEU A 97 -34.95 -11.86 16.19
N GLU A 98 -35.16 -13.17 16.16
CA GLU A 98 -34.97 -13.99 14.95
C GLU A 98 -35.94 -13.59 13.83
N GLN A 99 -37.22 -13.35 14.16
CA GLN A 99 -38.19 -12.87 13.18
C GLN A 99 -37.79 -11.52 12.59
N ARG A 100 -37.30 -10.59 13.42
CA ARG A 100 -36.80 -9.28 12.96
C ARG A 100 -35.57 -9.42 12.08
N LEU A 101 -34.64 -10.31 12.42
CA LEU A 101 -33.43 -10.57 11.62
C LEU A 101 -33.77 -11.07 10.21
N VAL A 102 -34.71 -12.00 10.10
CA VAL A 102 -35.13 -12.57 8.80
C VAL A 102 -35.79 -11.51 7.93
N ALA A 103 -36.63 -10.63 8.51
CA ALA A 103 -37.26 -9.54 7.79
C ALA A 103 -36.23 -8.56 7.20
N GLU A 104 -35.21 -8.18 7.97
CA GLU A 104 -34.15 -7.27 7.53
C GLU A 104 -33.27 -7.90 6.44
N THR A 105 -32.93 -9.19 6.59
CA THR A 105 -32.10 -9.92 5.62
C THR A 105 -32.79 -10.01 4.25
N GLN A 106 -34.12 -10.16 4.22
CA GLN A 106 -34.88 -10.18 2.97
C GLN A 106 -34.98 -8.80 2.31
N GLY A 107 -35.06 -7.72 3.10
CA GLY A 107 -35.02 -6.34 2.59
C GLY A 107 -33.68 -6.00 1.93
N SER A 108 -32.57 -6.45 2.54
CA SER A 108 -31.22 -6.25 2.01
C SER A 108 -30.99 -6.92 0.64
N GLY A 109 -31.59 -8.09 0.41
CA GLY A 109 -31.50 -8.81 -0.87
C GLY A 109 -32.09 -8.02 -2.05
N GLN A 110 -33.24 -7.38 -1.85
CA GLN A 110 -33.90 -6.56 -2.87
C GLN A 110 -33.09 -5.31 -3.22
N ASN A 111 -32.46 -4.67 -2.22
CA ASN A 111 -31.59 -3.51 -2.42
C ASN A 111 -30.33 -3.91 -3.21
N ARG A 112 -29.77 -5.10 -2.92
CA ARG A 112 -28.57 -5.63 -3.57
C ARG A 112 -28.79 -6.00 -5.04
N GLU A 113 -30.00 -6.42 -5.41
CA GLU A 113 -30.37 -6.73 -6.79
C GLU A 113 -30.63 -5.48 -7.65
N GLN A 114 -31.00 -4.36 -7.03
CA GLN A 114 -31.19 -3.07 -7.72
C GLN A 114 -29.88 -2.35 -8.04
N LEU A 115 -28.81 -2.63 -7.29
CA LEU A 115 -27.49 -2.02 -7.46
C LEU A 115 -26.94 -2.04 -8.91
N PRO A 116 -26.93 -3.17 -9.64
CA PRO A 116 -26.42 -3.20 -11.02
C PRO A 116 -27.23 -2.32 -11.98
N ARG A 117 -28.54 -2.13 -11.73
CA ARG A 117 -29.38 -1.24 -12.54
C ARG A 117 -29.00 0.22 -12.31
N ILE A 118 -28.83 0.62 -11.05
CA ILE A 118 -28.39 1.98 -10.68
C ILE A 118 -27.00 2.30 -11.27
N GLU A 119 -26.07 1.34 -11.25
CA GLU A 119 -24.75 1.51 -11.86
C GLU A 119 -24.80 1.60 -13.40
N ALA A 120 -25.76 0.96 -14.05
CA ALA A 120 -26.01 1.15 -15.47
C ALA A 120 -26.57 2.56 -15.77
N ASP A 121 -27.53 3.02 -14.95
CA ASP A 121 -28.15 4.34 -15.09
C ASP A 121 -27.16 5.49 -14.83
N LEU A 122 -26.23 5.33 -13.88
CA LEU A 122 -25.13 6.27 -13.64
C LEU A 122 -24.29 6.43 -14.91
N ARG A 123 -23.78 5.33 -15.46
CA ARG A 123 -22.96 5.34 -16.70
C ARG A 123 -23.70 5.88 -17.91
N GLN A 124 -25.02 5.69 -17.98
CA GLN A 124 -25.82 6.28 -19.05
C GLN A 124 -25.96 7.80 -18.87
N THR A 125 -26.24 8.25 -17.66
CA THR A 125 -26.43 9.68 -17.34
C THR A 125 -25.13 10.48 -17.49
N GLU A 126 -23.99 9.90 -17.12
CA GLU A 126 -22.67 10.50 -17.34
C GLU A 126 -22.39 10.74 -18.83
N ARG A 127 -22.72 9.76 -19.69
CA ARG A 127 -22.55 9.90 -21.14
C ARG A 127 -23.44 11.00 -21.73
N SER A 128 -24.68 11.12 -21.27
CA SER A 128 -25.56 12.22 -21.69
C SER A 128 -25.06 13.58 -21.20
N LEU A 129 -24.54 13.66 -19.97
CA LEU A 129 -23.94 14.89 -19.44
C LEU A 129 -22.74 15.32 -20.30
N ASN A 130 -21.81 14.42 -20.60
CA ASN A 130 -20.64 14.72 -21.43
C ASN A 130 -21.07 15.20 -22.83
N THR A 131 -22.09 14.57 -23.41
CA THR A 131 -22.63 14.98 -24.71
C THR A 131 -23.24 16.38 -24.66
N ALA A 132 -24.02 16.70 -23.62
CA ALA A 132 -24.62 18.02 -23.43
C ALA A 132 -23.56 19.12 -23.19
N GLN A 133 -22.49 18.81 -22.46
CA GLN A 133 -21.35 19.72 -22.29
C GLN A 133 -20.65 20.03 -23.63
N ILE A 134 -20.38 19.01 -24.44
CA ILE A 134 -19.79 19.19 -25.77
C ILE A 134 -20.69 20.08 -26.65
N GLN A 135 -22.01 19.96 -26.53
CA GLN A 135 -22.95 20.81 -27.27
C GLN A 135 -22.91 22.27 -26.80
N LEU A 136 -22.75 22.53 -25.50
CA LEU A 136 -22.55 23.89 -24.97
C LEU A 136 -21.26 24.51 -25.49
N ASP A 137 -20.17 23.75 -25.49
CA ASP A 137 -18.87 24.22 -25.97
C ASP A 137 -18.90 24.49 -27.48
N ARG A 138 -19.52 23.60 -28.28
CA ARG A 138 -19.70 23.80 -29.73
C ARG A 138 -20.61 24.97 -30.09
N ALA A 139 -21.51 25.38 -29.19
CA ALA A 139 -22.41 26.50 -29.39
C ALA A 139 -21.83 27.84 -28.90
N ASP A 140 -20.56 27.86 -28.44
CA ASP A 140 -19.88 29.03 -27.87
C ASP A 140 -20.75 29.75 -26.81
N CYS A 141 -21.40 28.96 -25.95
CA CYS A 141 -22.29 29.47 -24.91
C CYS A 141 -21.56 30.11 -23.73
N TRP A 142 -20.23 30.02 -23.66
CA TRP A 142 -19.41 30.55 -22.57
C TRP A 142 -18.66 31.81 -23.01
N ASP A 143 -18.88 32.92 -22.31
CA ASP A 143 -18.03 34.11 -22.39
C ASP A 143 -16.89 33.99 -21.37
N GLN A 144 -15.66 34.17 -21.84
CA GLN A 144 -14.46 34.19 -21.02
C GLN A 144 -14.11 35.65 -20.74
N PHE A 145 -14.38 36.13 -19.53
CA PHE A 145 -14.02 37.49 -19.12
C PHE A 145 -12.99 37.47 -18.00
N LEU A 146 -11.77 37.92 -18.33
CA LEU A 146 -10.58 38.07 -17.49
C LEU A 146 -10.12 36.79 -16.75
N PHE A 147 -10.96 36.12 -15.96
CA PHE A 147 -10.71 34.79 -15.35
C PHE A 147 -12.01 34.01 -15.04
N SER A 148 -13.18 34.52 -15.42
CA SER A 148 -14.47 33.87 -15.19
C SER A 148 -15.08 33.37 -16.49
N ARG A 149 -15.70 32.19 -16.43
CA ARG A 149 -16.58 31.68 -17.47
C ARG A 149 -18.01 32.05 -17.09
N THR A 150 -18.66 32.87 -17.89
CA THR A 150 -20.06 33.27 -17.69
C THR A 150 -20.92 32.73 -18.84
N LEU A 151 -22.13 32.28 -18.52
CA LEU A 151 -23.03 31.73 -19.53
C LEU A 151 -23.67 32.89 -20.32
N ARG A 152 -23.62 32.82 -21.65
CA ARG A 152 -24.35 33.72 -22.54
C ARG A 152 -25.86 33.56 -22.35
N ARG A 153 -26.56 34.67 -22.11
CA ARG A 153 -28.02 34.70 -21.94
C ARG A 153 -28.78 34.66 -23.28
N THR A 154 -28.47 33.69 -24.14
CA THR A 154 -29.30 33.41 -25.32
C THR A 154 -30.30 32.29 -25.01
N PRO A 155 -31.51 32.29 -25.61
CA PRO A 155 -32.52 31.25 -25.32
C PRO A 155 -31.99 29.82 -25.52
N ARG A 156 -31.18 29.61 -26.56
CA ARG A 156 -30.54 28.33 -26.86
C ARG A 156 -29.54 27.90 -25.79
N CYS A 157 -28.67 28.81 -25.34
CA CYS A 157 -27.68 28.50 -24.30
C CYS A 157 -28.32 28.26 -22.94
N VAL A 158 -29.40 28.99 -22.62
CA VAL A 158 -30.16 28.78 -21.39
C VAL A 158 -30.82 27.39 -21.39
N GLN A 159 -31.39 26.96 -22.52
CA GLN A 159 -31.98 25.61 -22.65
C GLN A 159 -30.94 24.51 -22.47
N LEU A 160 -29.81 24.57 -23.19
CA LEU A 160 -28.73 23.58 -23.08
C LEU A 160 -28.13 23.53 -21.67
N ASN A 161 -27.96 24.68 -21.02
CA ASN A 161 -27.50 24.71 -19.64
C ASN A 161 -28.52 24.07 -18.68
N GLY A 162 -29.82 24.27 -18.91
CA GLY A 162 -30.88 23.60 -18.17
C GLY A 162 -30.85 22.08 -18.30
N GLU A 163 -30.49 21.56 -19.47
CA GLU A 163 -30.28 20.12 -19.69
C GLU A 163 -29.10 19.59 -18.87
N VAL A 164 -27.96 20.29 -18.87
CA VAL A 164 -26.80 19.92 -18.06
C VAL A 164 -27.11 19.90 -16.56
N GLU A 165 -27.81 20.93 -16.05
CA GLU A 165 -28.22 20.96 -14.65
C GLU A 165 -29.19 19.83 -14.30
N THR A 166 -30.05 19.44 -15.23
CA THR A 166 -30.95 18.29 -15.05
C THR A 166 -30.17 16.98 -14.96
N MET A 167 -29.17 16.78 -15.81
CA MET A 167 -28.31 15.59 -15.76
C MET A 167 -27.46 15.55 -14.49
N ARG A 168 -26.93 16.69 -14.04
CA ARG A 168 -26.18 16.81 -12.77
C ARG A 168 -27.05 16.42 -11.57
N ARG A 169 -28.30 16.90 -11.51
CA ARG A 169 -29.25 16.53 -10.45
C ARG A 169 -29.54 15.03 -10.45
N ARG A 170 -29.75 14.44 -11.63
CA ARG A 170 -29.99 13.00 -11.77
C ARG A 170 -28.79 12.17 -11.33
N LEU A 171 -27.56 12.60 -11.64
CA LEU A 171 -26.35 11.94 -11.13
C LEU A 171 -26.30 12.01 -9.60
N ALA A 172 -26.52 13.18 -9.01
CA ALA A 172 -26.52 13.32 -7.55
C ALA A 172 -27.58 12.45 -6.87
N GLU A 173 -28.75 12.28 -7.50
CA GLU A 173 -29.81 11.38 -7.05
C GLU A 173 -29.37 9.91 -7.09
N LEU A 174 -28.86 9.45 -8.24
CA LEU A 174 -28.39 8.07 -8.41
C LEU A 174 -27.21 7.74 -7.49
N ASP A 175 -26.28 8.67 -7.31
CA ASP A 175 -25.19 8.53 -6.34
C ASP A 175 -25.69 8.49 -4.89
N GLY A 176 -26.77 9.23 -4.59
CA GLY A 176 -27.47 9.17 -3.31
C GLY A 176 -28.06 7.79 -3.07
N GLN A 177 -28.80 7.25 -4.05
CA GLN A 177 -29.39 5.92 -3.98
C GLN A 177 -28.33 4.82 -3.84
N ARG A 178 -27.25 4.91 -4.64
CA ARG A 178 -26.11 3.99 -4.54
C ARG A 178 -25.47 4.03 -3.15
N ARG A 179 -25.25 5.22 -2.59
CA ARG A 179 -24.72 5.36 -1.23
C ARG A 179 -25.69 4.90 -0.15
N GLN A 180 -27.00 4.95 -0.37
CA GLN A 180 -27.97 4.39 0.58
C GLN A 180 -27.94 2.86 0.60
N ILE A 181 -27.84 2.23 -0.57
CA ILE A 181 -27.74 0.77 -0.70
C ILE A 181 -26.40 0.25 -0.17
N LEU A 182 -25.31 0.95 -0.46
CA LEU A 182 -23.96 0.58 0.03
C LEU A 182 -23.72 1.01 1.48
N GLY A 183 -24.36 2.10 1.90
CA GLY A 183 -24.19 2.76 3.19
C GLY A 183 -24.96 2.07 4.29
N SER A 184 -24.54 0.84 4.60
CA SER A 184 -24.39 0.24 5.93
C SER A 184 -25.50 0.37 6.99
N ARG A 185 -26.66 0.99 6.74
CA ARG A 185 -27.75 1.09 7.73
C ARG A 185 -28.43 -0.25 7.95
N ASP A 186 -28.71 -0.98 6.87
CA ASP A 186 -29.27 -2.34 6.94
C ASP A 186 -28.27 -3.33 7.54
N ARG A 187 -26.97 -3.18 7.19
CA ARG A 187 -25.87 -3.98 7.76
C ARG A 187 -25.68 -3.70 9.25
N SER A 188 -25.67 -2.43 9.66
CA SER A 188 -25.52 -2.06 11.09
C SER A 188 -26.71 -2.53 11.91
N TYR A 189 -27.92 -2.43 11.37
CA TYR A 189 -29.13 -2.89 12.05
C TYR A 189 -29.15 -4.41 12.21
N GLN A 190 -28.74 -5.13 11.17
CA GLN A 190 -28.54 -6.58 11.22
C GLN A 190 -27.49 -6.95 12.30
N ASP A 191 -26.34 -6.28 12.31
CA ASP A 191 -25.28 -6.52 13.29
C ASP A 191 -25.74 -6.28 14.73
N ASP A 192 -26.53 -5.24 14.96
CA ASP A 192 -27.12 -4.94 16.27
C ASP A 192 -28.07 -6.05 16.73
N ILE A 193 -28.95 -6.55 15.84
CA ILE A 193 -29.85 -7.67 16.15
C ILE A 193 -29.05 -8.94 16.49
N ILE A 194 -27.99 -9.25 15.73
CA ILE A 194 -27.14 -10.42 16.03
C ILE A 194 -26.39 -10.24 17.35
N ARG A 195 -25.95 -9.04 17.67
CA ARG A 195 -25.33 -8.73 18.97
C ARG A 195 -26.33 -8.89 20.12
N GLU A 196 -27.59 -8.50 19.93
CA GLU A 196 -28.67 -8.72 20.90
C GLU A 196 -29.00 -10.21 21.07
N LEU A 197 -29.07 -10.98 19.98
CA LEU A 197 -29.24 -12.43 20.01
C LEU A 197 -28.09 -13.12 20.77
N ALA A 198 -26.84 -12.68 20.56
CA ALA A 198 -25.68 -13.18 21.27
C ALA A 198 -25.72 -12.86 22.77
N ARG A 199 -26.09 -11.63 23.15
CA ARG A 199 -26.21 -11.20 24.56
C ARG A 199 -27.30 -11.94 25.33
N ASN A 200 -28.41 -12.27 24.66
CA ASN A 200 -29.51 -13.01 25.27
C ASN A 200 -29.31 -14.54 25.24
N GLY A 201 -28.21 -15.02 24.67
CA GLY A 201 -27.88 -16.45 24.64
C GLY A 201 -28.81 -17.27 23.75
N CYS A 202 -29.33 -16.68 22.67
CA CYS A 202 -30.29 -17.32 21.76
C CYS A 202 -29.68 -18.42 20.88
N GLY A 203 -28.38 -18.72 21.04
CA GLY A 203 -27.70 -19.85 20.42
C GLY A 203 -26.20 -19.60 20.21
N PRO A 204 -25.38 -20.67 20.17
CA PRO A 204 -23.93 -20.54 19.96
C PRO A 204 -23.57 -19.95 18.59
N GLN A 205 -24.43 -20.15 17.57
CA GLN A 205 -24.24 -19.59 16.23
C GLN A 205 -24.22 -18.06 16.22
N TYR A 206 -25.11 -17.40 16.99
CA TYR A 206 -25.17 -15.94 17.03
C TYR A 206 -23.99 -15.34 17.80
N ALA A 207 -23.52 -16.02 18.85
CA ALA A 207 -22.33 -15.60 19.58
C ALA A 207 -21.05 -15.69 18.73
N GLN A 208 -20.92 -16.72 17.90
CA GLN A 208 -19.80 -16.85 16.96
C GLN A 208 -19.90 -15.84 15.82
N GLU A 209 -21.10 -15.63 15.27
CA GLU A 209 -21.32 -14.69 14.18
C GLU A 209 -21.11 -13.23 14.63
N ALA A 210 -21.59 -12.85 15.82
CA ALA A 210 -21.33 -11.54 16.40
C ALA A 210 -19.82 -11.26 16.51
N ARG A 211 -19.04 -12.23 17.02
CA ARG A 211 -17.58 -12.11 17.08
C ARG A 211 -16.93 -11.97 15.70
N ARG A 212 -17.38 -12.75 14.71
CA ARG A 212 -16.88 -12.65 13.32
C ARG A 212 -17.17 -11.27 12.71
N ARG A 213 -18.37 -10.73 12.93
CA ARG A 213 -18.77 -9.42 12.38
C ARG A 213 -18.13 -8.25 13.11
N ASP A 214 -18.02 -8.31 14.44
CA ASP A 214 -17.28 -7.31 15.21
C ASP A 214 -15.81 -7.23 14.78
N ALA A 215 -15.18 -8.38 14.48
CA ALA A 215 -13.83 -8.44 13.92
C ALA A 215 -13.74 -7.89 12.48
N ALA A 216 -14.79 -8.02 11.67
CA ALA A 216 -14.85 -7.49 10.31
C ALA A 216 -15.11 -5.97 10.26
N THR A 217 -15.95 -5.46 11.15
CA THR A 217 -16.32 -4.05 11.25
C THR A 217 -15.21 -3.23 11.91
N ASN A 218 -14.55 -3.79 12.93
CA ASN A 218 -13.36 -3.22 13.53
C ASN A 218 -12.24 -4.28 13.55
N PRO A 219 -11.35 -4.31 12.54
CA PRO A 219 -10.19 -5.21 12.54
C PRO A 219 -9.22 -4.93 13.71
N PHE A 220 -9.40 -3.79 14.38
CA PHE A 220 -8.68 -3.38 15.58
C PHE A 220 -9.38 -3.82 16.89
N SER A 221 -10.65 -4.24 16.88
CA SER A 221 -11.37 -4.65 18.10
C SER A 221 -10.83 -5.94 18.70
N ALA A 222 -10.33 -6.85 17.85
CA ALA A 222 -9.61 -8.04 18.27
C ALA A 222 -8.26 -7.73 18.97
N LEU A 223 -7.72 -6.52 18.78
CA LEU A 223 -6.50 -6.05 19.47
C LEU A 223 -6.80 -5.55 20.90
N TRP A 224 -8.02 -5.11 21.18
CA TRP A 224 -8.41 -4.53 22.49
C TRP A 224 -9.38 -5.41 23.29
N SER A 225 -9.87 -6.52 22.73
CA SER A 225 -10.79 -7.45 23.41
C SER A 225 -10.10 -8.61 24.13
N ASP A 226 -8.76 -8.59 24.23
CA ASP A 226 -7.99 -9.48 25.09
C ASP A 226 -7.42 -8.69 26.29
N GLU A 227 -8.27 -7.91 26.97
CA GLU A 227 -7.97 -7.39 28.30
C GLU A 227 -8.51 -8.39 29.33
N GLY A 228 -7.81 -9.52 29.43
CA GLY A 228 -8.08 -10.60 30.37
C GLY A 228 -6.94 -11.61 30.38
N ASP A 229 -5.89 -11.27 31.13
CA ASP A 229 -4.76 -12.14 31.54
C ASP A 229 -3.58 -12.36 30.57
N ALA A 230 -2.68 -11.36 30.40
CA ALA A 230 -1.24 -11.62 30.16
C ALA A 230 -0.32 -10.42 30.49
N PRO A 231 0.91 -10.63 31.03
CA PRO A 231 1.73 -9.59 31.66
C PRO A 231 2.51 -8.70 30.69
N ARG A 232 2.63 -7.44 31.12
CA ARG A 232 3.33 -6.28 30.54
C ARG A 232 4.80 -6.56 30.14
N GLY A 233 5.11 -6.40 28.86
CA GLY A 233 6.48 -6.23 28.34
C GLY A 233 6.56 -5.01 27.41
N PRO A 234 7.63 -4.18 27.45
CA PRO A 234 7.74 -3.01 26.59
C PRO A 234 8.41 -3.44 25.27
N GLY A 235 7.62 -3.55 24.20
CA GLY A 235 8.15 -3.88 22.89
C GLY A 235 7.11 -3.63 21.81
N ASN A 236 7.39 -2.67 20.94
CA ASN A 236 6.63 -2.23 19.77
C ASN A 236 5.67 -3.29 19.16
N GLN A 237 4.40 -3.28 19.55
CA GLN A 237 3.37 -4.18 19.02
C GLN A 237 2.73 -3.69 17.70
N PHE A 238 3.25 -2.62 17.09
CA PHE A 238 2.72 -2.08 15.82
C PHE A 238 3.35 -2.69 14.55
N GLY A 239 4.37 -3.54 14.69
CA GLY A 239 5.12 -4.08 13.54
C GLY A 239 4.39 -5.11 12.68
N ASN A 240 3.17 -5.54 13.05
CA ASN A 240 2.51 -6.69 12.42
C ASN A 240 1.04 -6.43 11.99
N LEU A 241 0.73 -5.19 11.59
CA LEU A 241 -0.54 -4.91 10.91
C LEU A 241 -0.48 -5.51 9.48
N PRO A 242 -1.55 -6.16 8.97
CA PRO A 242 -1.58 -6.75 7.63
C PRO A 242 -1.48 -5.73 6.47
N PHE A 243 -1.40 -4.44 6.78
CA PHE A 243 -1.18 -3.33 5.85
C PHE A 243 0.04 -2.46 6.23
N ALA A 244 0.93 -2.94 7.12
CA ALA A 244 2.15 -2.23 7.47
C ALA A 244 3.10 -2.21 6.27
N THR A 245 3.02 -1.13 5.49
CA THR A 245 4.00 -0.83 4.45
C THR A 245 5.20 -0.13 5.09
N TYR A 246 6.30 -0.06 4.36
CA TYR A 246 7.50 0.64 4.80
C TYR A 246 7.84 1.78 3.87
N ARG A 247 8.42 2.83 4.43
CA ARG A 247 9.14 3.86 3.68
C ARG A 247 10.62 3.55 3.74
N THR A 248 11.28 3.56 2.60
CA THR A 248 12.72 3.33 2.49
C THR A 248 13.43 4.64 2.15
N LEU A 249 14.56 4.86 2.81
CA LEU A 249 15.36 6.08 2.77
C LEU A 249 16.80 5.68 2.47
N CYS A 250 17.42 6.30 1.47
CA CYS A 250 18.84 6.14 1.23
C CYS A 250 19.59 7.18 2.06
N VAL A 251 20.44 6.72 2.97
CA VAL A 251 21.22 7.57 3.89
C VAL A 251 22.69 7.53 3.48
N ARG A 252 23.27 8.70 3.24
CA ARG A 252 24.69 8.86 2.97
C ARG A 252 25.48 8.84 4.27
N LEU A 253 26.47 7.95 4.37
CA LEU A 253 27.16 7.67 5.63
C LEU A 253 28.13 8.78 6.06
N CYS A 254 28.59 9.64 5.15
CA CYS A 254 29.61 10.63 5.47
C CYS A 254 29.06 11.92 6.13
N ASP A 255 27.79 12.27 5.91
CA ASP A 255 27.14 13.45 6.48
C ASP A 255 25.68 13.21 6.97
N GLY A 256 25.19 11.98 6.87
CA GLY A 256 23.86 11.59 7.31
C GLY A 256 22.72 12.15 6.47
N TYR A 257 22.98 12.73 5.29
CA TYR A 257 21.92 13.18 4.41
C TYR A 257 21.07 11.99 3.95
N TYR A 258 19.75 12.16 3.89
CA TYR A 258 18.84 11.11 3.42
C TYR A 258 17.85 11.61 2.39
N PHE A 259 17.49 10.73 1.47
CA PHE A 259 16.44 10.95 0.48
C PHE A 259 15.55 9.71 0.33
N PRO A 260 14.25 9.86 0.02
CA PRO A 260 13.35 8.72 -0.12
C PRO A 260 13.67 7.90 -1.37
N VAL A 261 13.65 6.57 -1.22
CA VAL A 261 13.72 5.60 -2.32
C VAL A 261 12.31 5.15 -2.68
N SER A 262 11.58 4.60 -1.72
CA SER A 262 10.18 4.17 -1.88
C SER A 262 9.29 4.73 -0.76
N PHE A 263 8.13 5.26 -1.13
CA PHE A 263 7.17 5.83 -0.19
C PHE A 263 6.22 4.80 0.46
N SER A 264 6.12 3.62 -0.15
CA SER A 264 5.32 2.51 0.32
C SER A 264 5.83 1.24 -0.36
N THR A 265 6.49 0.38 0.40
CA THR A 265 7.07 -0.86 -0.10
C THR A 265 6.96 -1.98 0.94
N LEU A 266 7.19 -3.21 0.49
CA LEU A 266 7.18 -4.41 1.30
C LEU A 266 8.63 -4.89 1.55
N PRO A 267 8.90 -5.65 2.62
CA PRO A 267 10.26 -6.11 2.95
C PRO A 267 10.94 -6.90 1.82
N ASN A 268 10.18 -7.61 1.00
CA ASN A 268 10.67 -8.35 -0.16
C ASN A 268 11.32 -7.46 -1.25
N HIS A 269 11.10 -6.15 -1.22
CA HIS A 269 11.65 -5.18 -2.17
C HIS A 269 12.84 -4.38 -1.62
N PHE A 270 13.22 -4.58 -0.35
CA PHE A 270 14.31 -3.83 0.28
C PHE A 270 15.66 -4.02 -0.42
N GLN A 271 15.94 -5.22 -0.94
CA GLN A 271 17.18 -5.47 -1.67
C GLN A 271 17.29 -4.61 -2.94
N ARG A 272 16.20 -4.55 -3.73
CA ARG A 272 16.12 -3.69 -4.91
C ARG A 272 16.28 -2.21 -4.54
N ASP A 273 15.63 -1.78 -3.46
CA ASP A 273 15.74 -0.40 -2.98
C ASP A 273 17.18 -0.08 -2.52
N ALA A 274 17.91 -1.06 -1.98
CA ALA A 274 19.30 -0.89 -1.56
C ALA A 274 20.25 -0.72 -2.75
N GLU A 275 20.04 -1.50 -3.82
CA GLU A 275 20.78 -1.35 -5.08
C GLU A 275 20.49 0.01 -5.74
N VAL A 276 19.24 0.47 -5.71
CA VAL A 276 18.85 1.81 -6.18
C VAL A 276 19.49 2.91 -5.34
N CYS A 277 19.57 2.73 -4.03
CA CYS A 277 20.25 3.66 -3.14
C CYS A 277 21.73 3.79 -3.48
N GLN A 278 22.44 2.66 -3.63
CA GLN A 278 23.88 2.64 -3.92
C GLN A 278 24.20 3.18 -5.32
N SER A 279 23.41 2.84 -6.33
CA SER A 279 23.64 3.32 -7.70
C SER A 279 23.39 4.83 -7.89
N ARG A 280 22.66 5.47 -6.97
CA ARG A 280 22.35 6.90 -7.03
C ARG A 280 23.41 7.80 -6.41
N CYS A 281 24.37 7.25 -5.67
CA CYS A 281 25.36 8.03 -4.94
C CYS A 281 26.76 7.48 -5.13
N ALA A 282 27.69 8.35 -5.53
CA ALA A 282 29.12 8.05 -5.54
C ALA A 282 29.70 7.86 -4.12
N ALA A 283 29.19 8.63 -3.15
CA ALA A 283 29.52 8.48 -1.74
C ALA A 283 28.90 7.22 -1.11
N PRO A 284 29.53 6.62 -0.08
CA PRO A 284 28.99 5.44 0.58
C PRO A 284 27.64 5.75 1.22
N ALA A 285 26.62 5.01 0.78
CA ALA A 285 25.24 5.15 1.23
C ALA A 285 24.61 3.79 1.56
N GLU A 286 23.69 3.80 2.52
CA GLU A 286 23.01 2.61 3.03
C GLU A 286 21.50 2.85 3.09
N LEU A 287 20.72 1.77 2.89
CA LEU A 287 19.27 1.83 2.94
C LEU A 287 18.78 1.73 4.39
N PHE A 288 17.91 2.66 4.77
CA PHE A 288 17.18 2.67 6.02
C PHE A 288 15.68 2.56 5.73
N TYR A 289 14.91 2.06 6.70
CA TYR A 289 13.46 1.97 6.56
C TYR A 289 12.74 2.27 7.88
N HIS A 290 11.51 2.75 7.77
CA HIS A 290 10.59 2.92 8.89
C HIS A 290 9.17 2.54 8.48
N GLN A 291 8.31 2.30 9.47
CA GLN A 291 6.91 1.91 9.25
C GLN A 291 6.12 3.05 8.60
N ASN A 292 5.16 2.68 7.73
CA ASN A 292 4.23 3.58 7.05
C ASN A 292 2.81 2.99 7.10
N PRO A 293 1.81 3.71 7.64
CA PRO A 293 1.86 5.11 8.13
C PRO A 293 2.46 5.26 9.54
N GLY A 294 2.75 6.50 9.95
CA GLY A 294 3.05 6.86 11.34
C GLY A 294 4.52 6.77 11.80
N GLY A 295 5.39 6.08 11.06
CA GLY A 295 6.82 6.09 11.34
C GLY A 295 7.51 7.38 10.85
N ALA A 296 8.57 7.77 11.55
CA ALA A 296 9.39 8.93 11.23
C ALA A 296 10.85 8.54 10.97
N VAL A 297 11.64 9.45 10.42
CA VAL A 297 13.05 9.20 10.06
C VAL A 297 13.91 8.91 11.29
N GLU A 298 13.56 9.48 12.44
CA GLU A 298 14.17 9.26 13.75
C GLU A 298 14.09 7.78 14.19
N GLN A 299 13.07 7.07 13.70
CA GLN A 299 12.81 5.66 13.98
C GLN A 299 13.33 4.74 12.85
N ALA A 300 13.98 5.31 11.84
CA ALA A 300 14.47 4.53 10.72
C ALA A 300 15.64 3.64 11.17
N ILE A 301 15.62 2.39 10.70
CA ILE A 301 16.65 1.38 10.98
C ILE A 301 17.27 0.93 9.68
N SER A 302 18.57 0.63 9.71
CA SER A 302 19.27 0.17 8.52
C SER A 302 18.82 -1.23 8.12
N VAL A 303 18.84 -1.50 6.81
CA VAL A 303 18.57 -2.84 6.29
C VAL A 303 19.75 -3.77 6.52
N ALA A 304 21.01 -3.28 6.50
CA ALA A 304 22.16 -4.17 6.54
C ALA A 304 22.57 -4.57 7.96
N ASN A 305 22.53 -3.66 8.93
CA ASN A 305 23.03 -3.91 10.29
C ASN A 305 22.01 -3.64 11.41
N GLN A 306 20.75 -3.34 11.06
CA GLN A 306 19.66 -3.02 11.99
C GLN A 306 19.97 -1.90 12.99
N GLN A 307 20.92 -1.01 12.66
CA GLN A 307 21.25 0.13 13.50
C GLN A 307 20.26 1.27 13.25
N PRO A 308 19.82 1.98 14.30
CA PRO A 308 18.97 3.15 14.13
C PRO A 308 19.74 4.28 13.45
N TYR A 309 19.06 5.06 12.61
CA TYR A 309 19.64 6.21 11.93
C TYR A 309 20.28 7.20 12.93
N THR A 310 19.71 7.33 14.12
CA THR A 310 20.22 8.20 15.19
C THR A 310 21.53 7.73 15.84
N SER A 311 21.94 6.47 15.66
CA SER A 311 23.24 5.99 16.18
C SER A 311 24.41 6.29 15.24
N LEU A 312 24.15 6.72 13.99
CA LEU A 312 25.21 7.14 13.08
C LEU A 312 25.92 8.39 13.62
N LYS A 313 27.26 8.36 13.63
CA LYS A 313 28.08 9.53 14.02
C LYS A 313 27.79 10.77 13.16
N SER A 314 27.38 10.55 11.92
CA SER A 314 27.03 11.57 10.94
C SER A 314 25.54 11.93 10.93
N ALA A 315 24.71 11.32 11.79
CA ALA A 315 23.27 11.58 11.82
C ALA A 315 22.98 13.08 11.92
N TRP A 316 22.10 13.58 11.04
CA TRP A 316 21.68 14.99 10.99
C TRP A 316 22.79 16.02 10.74
N ARG A 317 24.03 15.61 10.45
CA ARG A 317 25.16 16.53 10.25
C ARG A 317 24.92 17.48 9.08
N TYR A 318 24.33 16.99 7.99
CA TYR A 318 23.92 17.77 6.82
C TYR A 318 22.99 18.96 7.13
N ARG A 319 22.29 18.94 8.29
CA ARG A 319 21.41 20.05 8.72
C ARG A 319 22.19 21.20 9.34
N LYS A 320 23.42 20.95 9.82
CA LYS A 320 24.25 21.92 10.55
C LYS A 320 25.38 22.47 9.69
N GLU A 321 26.00 21.62 8.88
CA GLU A 321 27.13 21.99 8.05
C GLU A 321 27.14 21.21 6.73
N PHE A 322 27.73 21.82 5.70
CA PHE A 322 27.96 21.19 4.41
C PHE A 322 29.35 20.55 4.39
N VAL A 323 29.40 19.22 4.29
CA VAL A 323 30.66 18.45 4.24
C VAL A 323 31.18 18.44 2.80
N GLN A 324 32.29 19.13 2.54
CA GLN A 324 32.95 19.14 1.24
C GLN A 324 33.44 17.73 0.86
N GLY A 325 33.23 17.31 -0.38
CA GLY A 325 33.58 15.97 -0.87
C GLY A 325 32.53 14.89 -0.59
N CYS A 326 31.45 15.21 0.13
CA CYS A 326 30.31 14.32 0.36
C CYS A 326 29.17 14.67 -0.60
N SER A 327 29.14 14.03 -1.78
CA SER A 327 28.05 14.20 -2.77
C SER A 327 27.59 12.86 -3.33
N CYS A 328 26.32 12.80 -3.74
CA CYS A 328 25.83 11.71 -4.58
C CYS A 328 26.23 11.91 -6.05
N LYS A 329 26.62 13.14 -6.44
CA LYS A 329 27.15 13.43 -7.77
C LYS A 329 28.65 13.13 -7.81
N GLU A 330 29.06 12.39 -8.84
CA GLU A 330 30.47 12.02 -9.05
C GLU A 330 31.41 13.22 -9.06
N ALA A 331 31.05 14.31 -9.76
CA ALA A 331 31.90 15.50 -9.91
C ALA A 331 32.18 16.25 -8.59
N GLU A 332 31.33 16.05 -7.58
CA GLU A 332 31.43 16.72 -6.27
C GLU A 332 31.92 15.75 -5.19
N TYR A 333 32.03 14.45 -5.49
CA TYR A 333 32.51 13.45 -4.57
C TYR A 333 34.04 13.45 -4.56
N ALA A 334 34.61 13.65 -3.37
CA ALA A 334 36.04 13.49 -3.14
C ALA A 334 36.20 12.43 -2.04
N PRO A 335 36.77 11.25 -2.33
CA PRO A 335 36.99 10.24 -1.31
C PRO A 335 38.00 10.79 -0.30
N THR A 336 37.52 11.25 0.86
CA THR A 336 38.39 11.55 1.99
C THR A 336 38.99 10.24 2.48
N GLN A 337 40.30 10.05 2.26
CA GLN A 337 41.04 8.96 2.90
C GLN A 337 40.86 9.05 4.42
N GLY A 338 40.68 7.88 5.03
CA GLY A 338 40.03 7.71 6.31
C GLY A 338 40.58 8.55 7.47
N ALA A 339 39.67 8.90 8.36
CA ALA A 339 40.00 9.21 9.73
C ALA A 339 40.56 7.94 10.41
N GLY A 340 41.88 7.85 10.49
CA GLY A 340 42.60 7.19 11.58
C GLY A 340 42.77 5.67 11.53
N GLU A 341 43.55 5.16 10.58
CA GLU A 341 44.41 4.01 10.87
C GLU A 341 45.79 4.55 11.29
N LYS A 342 46.08 4.51 12.59
CA LYS A 342 47.46 4.64 13.09
C LYS A 342 48.25 3.44 12.56
N LYS A 343 48.89 3.61 11.40
CA LYS A 343 49.95 2.72 10.97
C LYS A 343 51.18 3.08 11.80
N VAL A 344 51.50 2.19 12.73
CA VAL A 344 52.73 2.19 13.52
C VAL A 344 53.92 2.36 12.58
N ASP A 345 54.76 3.36 12.84
CA ASP A 345 55.99 3.60 12.10
C ASP A 345 56.86 2.34 12.10
N ALA A 346 57.12 1.83 10.90
CA ALA A 346 58.12 0.82 10.64
C ALA A 346 59.51 1.46 10.76
N ALA A 347 60.36 0.89 11.62
CA ALA A 347 61.79 1.09 11.58
C ALA A 347 62.37 0.58 10.24
N PRO A 348 63.43 1.20 9.69
CA PRO A 348 63.82 1.02 8.30
C PRO A 348 64.62 -0.28 8.07
N ALA A 349 64.40 -0.90 6.91
CA ALA A 349 65.11 -2.08 6.45
C ALA A 349 66.40 -1.72 5.68
N ILE A 350 67.52 -2.34 6.04
CA ILE A 350 68.76 -2.51 5.24
C ILE A 350 69.43 -3.79 5.77
N GLY A 351 69.83 -4.84 5.04
CA GLY A 351 69.86 -5.20 3.61
C GLY A 351 70.01 -6.75 3.46
N PRO A 352 70.45 -7.28 2.31
CA PRO A 352 70.27 -8.70 1.90
C PRO A 352 71.27 -9.71 2.53
N PRO A 353 70.99 -11.03 2.45
CA PRO A 353 71.60 -12.05 3.32
C PRO A 353 73.01 -12.46 2.90
N ARG A 354 73.90 -12.65 3.88
CA ARG A 354 75.21 -13.29 3.70
C ARG A 354 75.08 -14.80 3.80
N SER A 355 75.60 -15.48 2.79
CA SER A 355 75.78 -16.92 2.68
C SER A 355 76.72 -17.48 3.75
N GLU A 356 76.26 -18.47 4.52
CA GLU A 356 77.11 -19.32 5.35
C GLU A 356 78.01 -20.19 4.46
N ALA A 357 79.32 -20.06 4.62
CA ALA A 357 80.31 -21.04 4.18
C ALA A 357 80.98 -21.63 5.42
N ARG A 358 80.61 -22.88 5.74
CA ARG A 358 81.28 -23.74 6.71
C ARG A 358 82.30 -24.60 5.97
N LEU A 359 83.60 -24.45 6.27
CA LEU A 359 84.66 -25.48 6.12
C LEU A 359 85.92 -24.98 6.88
N VAL A 360 86.15 -25.45 8.11
CA VAL A 360 87.10 -26.53 8.48
C VAL A 360 88.58 -26.08 8.53
N THR A 361 89.12 -25.94 9.75
CA THR A 361 90.55 -26.00 10.17
C THR A 361 91.25 -27.25 9.62
N PRO A 362 92.58 -27.28 9.34
CA PRO A 362 93.68 -27.11 10.32
C PRO A 362 94.88 -26.32 9.70
N ARG A 363 96.02 -26.01 10.34
CA ARG A 363 96.78 -26.57 11.45
C ARG A 363 97.76 -25.49 11.94
#